data_AF-A0A645CER3-F1
#
_entry.id   AF-A0A645CER3-F1
#
_cell.length_a   1.000
_cell.length_b   1.000
_cell.length_c   1.000
_cell.angle_alpha   90.00
_cell.angle_beta   90.00
_cell.angle_gamma   90.00
#
_symmetry.space_group_name_H-M   'P 1'
#
loop_
_entity.id
_entity.type
_entity.pdbx_description
1 polymer ?
#
loop_
_entity_poly.entity_id
_entity_poly.type
_entity_poly.pdbx_seq_one_letter_code
_entity_poly.pdbx_strand_id
1 'polypeptide(L)'
;MDITLYRDDLTTLGEQPTLNSKELGIDIKGKKIILVDDVLYTGRTVRAAIDAIIDIGRPEMIQLAVLVDRGHRELPIRADYVGKNIPTSKKEVISVQLQEIDGIDLVNILEND
;
A
#
# COMPACT_ATOMS: atom_id res chain seq x y z
N MET A 1 2.01 -7.68 -8.22
CA MET A 1 3.02 -6.64 -7.95
C MET A 1 3.37 -6.78 -6.49
N ASP A 2 4.59 -7.21 -6.18
CA ASP A 2 5.02 -7.44 -4.81
C ASP A 2 5.54 -6.12 -4.22
N ILE A 3 4.83 -5.58 -3.23
CA ILE A 3 5.10 -4.27 -2.61
C ILE A 3 5.88 -4.39 -1.28
N THR A 4 6.33 -5.60 -0.93
CA THR A 4 7.02 -5.90 0.34
C THR A 4 8.16 -4.92 0.65
N LEU A 5 8.81 -4.39 -0.38
CA LEU A 5 9.98 -3.48 -0.29
C LEU A 5 9.64 -1.99 -0.08
N TYR A 6 8.37 -1.61 -0.10
CA TYR A 6 7.92 -0.23 0.14
C TYR A 6 7.35 -0.02 1.54
N ARG A 7 7.30 -1.08 2.37
CA ARG A 7 6.88 -1.01 3.76
C ARG A 7 7.73 0.02 4.51
N ASP A 8 7.06 0.94 5.20
CA ASP A 8 7.66 2.05 5.96
C ASP A 8 8.69 1.59 7.01
N ASP A 9 8.63 0.31 7.40
CA ASP A 9 9.45 -0.28 8.47
C ASP A 9 10.86 -0.67 8.02
N LEU A 10 11.15 -0.68 6.70
CA LEU A 10 12.46 -1.02 6.13
C LEU A 10 13.28 0.24 5.86
N THR A 11 13.60 0.99 6.90
CA THR A 11 14.63 2.02 6.80
C THR A 11 16.01 1.40 6.77
N THR A 12 16.78 1.76 5.75
CA THR A 12 18.23 1.56 5.55
C THR A 12 18.69 0.20 5.02
N LEU A 13 19.32 0.22 3.83
CA LEU A 13 20.03 -0.89 3.14
C LEU A 13 19.15 -1.86 2.32
N GLY A 14 18.68 -1.38 1.18
CA GLY A 14 18.27 -2.22 0.06
C GLY A 14 18.31 -1.40 -1.20
N GLU A 15 18.94 -1.91 -2.25
CA GLU A 15 19.02 -1.27 -3.56
C GLU A 15 17.64 -0.76 -4.01
N GLN A 16 17.59 0.43 -4.62
CA GLN A 16 16.35 0.90 -5.24
C GLN A 16 15.84 -0.21 -6.18
N PRO A 17 14.62 -0.72 -5.98
CA PRO A 17 14.13 -1.76 -6.86
C PRO A 17 14.02 -1.14 -8.24
N THR A 18 14.82 -1.66 -9.16
CA THR A 18 14.50 -1.52 -10.57
C THR A 18 13.14 -2.16 -10.74
N LEU A 19 12.13 -1.35 -11.06
CA LEU A 19 10.88 -1.87 -11.58
C LEU A 19 11.29 -2.77 -12.73
N ASN A 20 11.25 -4.08 -12.51
CA ASN A 20 11.32 -5.03 -13.60
C ASN A 20 10.03 -4.78 -14.37
N SER A 21 10.15 -3.89 -15.35
CA SER A 21 9.25 -3.63 -16.46
C SER A 21 9.15 -4.86 -17.35
N LYS A 22 9.07 -6.06 -16.75
CA LYS A 22 8.36 -7.19 -17.32
C LYS A 22 6.89 -6.78 -17.30
N GLU A 23 6.57 -6.04 -18.36
CA GLU A 23 5.28 -5.77 -18.96
C GLU A 23 4.13 -6.31 -18.11
N LEU A 24 3.32 -5.43 -17.52
CA LEU A 24 2.01 -5.79 -16.98
C LEU A 24 1.13 -6.54 -18.00
N GLY A 25 1.57 -6.63 -19.27
CA GLY A 25 0.88 -7.27 -20.39
C GLY A 25 -0.39 -6.52 -20.79
N ILE A 26 -0.66 -5.39 -20.16
CA ILE A 26 -1.94 -4.70 -20.19
C ILE A 26 -1.66 -3.21 -20.39
N ASP A 27 -2.23 -2.66 -21.45
CA ASP A 27 -2.30 -1.20 -21.63
C ASP A 27 -3.22 -0.62 -20.54
N ILE A 28 -2.68 0.35 -19.79
CA ILE A 28 -3.39 1.07 -18.73
C ILE A 28 -3.97 2.40 -19.21
N LYS A 29 -3.71 2.81 -20.46
CA LYS A 29 -4.17 4.08 -21.01
C LYS A 29 -5.69 4.17 -20.97
N GLY A 30 -6.19 5.25 -20.37
CA GLY A 30 -7.64 5.49 -20.28
C GLY A 30 -8.38 4.47 -19.42
N LYS A 31 -7.69 3.70 -18.57
CA LYS A 31 -8.30 2.77 -17.62
C LYS A 31 -8.39 3.39 -16.23
N LYS A 32 -9.36 2.92 -15.46
CA LYS A 32 -9.44 3.17 -14.02
C LYS A 32 -8.64 2.10 -13.29
N ILE A 33 -7.65 2.51 -12.53
CA ILE A 33 -6.78 1.63 -11.76
C ILE A 33 -7.14 1.78 -10.29
N ILE A 34 -7.37 0.66 -9.60
CA ILE A 34 -7.57 0.64 -8.15
C ILE A 34 -6.33 -0.01 -7.53
N LEU A 35 -5.55 0.79 -6.82
CA LEU A 35 -4.50 0.30 -5.93
C LEU A 35 -5.17 -0.35 -4.70
N VAL A 36 -4.67 -1.51 -4.30
CA VAL A 36 -5.15 -2.22 -3.11
C VAL A 36 -3.99 -2.40 -2.15
N ASP A 37 -4.16 -1.97 -0.91
CA ASP A 37 -3.17 -2.09 0.16
C ASP A 37 -3.80 -2.67 1.43
N ASP A 38 -3.02 -3.35 2.27
CA ASP A 38 -3.53 -3.94 3.51
C ASP A 38 -3.77 -2.85 4.57
N VAL A 39 -2.75 -2.04 4.86
CA VAL A 39 -2.76 -1.02 5.89
C VAL A 39 -2.23 0.28 5.35
N LEU A 40 -3.05 1.31 5.45
CA LEU A 40 -2.68 2.65 5.06
C LEU A 40 -2.15 3.46 6.25
N TYR A 41 -0.86 3.76 6.22
CA TYR A 41 -0.12 4.49 7.25
C TYR A 41 0.39 5.85 6.75
N THR A 42 1.70 6.06 6.57
CA THR A 42 2.24 7.37 6.19
C THR A 42 1.83 7.81 4.77
N GLY A 43 1.54 6.84 3.90
CA GLY A 43 1.19 7.03 2.48
C GLY A 43 2.37 6.90 1.52
N ARG A 44 3.59 6.62 1.99
CA ARG A 44 4.79 6.53 1.13
C ARG A 44 4.75 5.34 0.17
N THR A 45 4.26 4.18 0.60
CA THR A 45 4.02 2.99 -0.25
C THR A 45 3.11 3.34 -1.43
N VAL A 46 1.95 3.94 -1.13
CA VAL A 46 0.98 4.33 -2.15
C VAL A 46 1.55 5.35 -3.11
N ARG A 47 2.28 6.35 -2.62
CA ARG A 47 2.98 7.33 -3.46
C ARG A 47 3.93 6.65 -4.44
N ALA A 48 4.70 5.67 -3.97
CA ALA A 48 5.61 4.94 -4.85
C ALA A 48 4.88 4.10 -5.90
N ALA A 49 3.75 3.48 -5.53
CA ALA A 49 2.91 2.75 -6.47
C ALA A 49 2.27 3.66 -7.53
N ILE A 50 1.83 4.87 -7.15
CA ILE A 50 1.30 5.88 -8.08
C ILE A 50 2.35 6.26 -9.12
N ASP A 51 3.58 6.55 -8.69
CA ASP A 51 4.67 6.87 -9.62
C ASP A 51 4.97 5.71 -10.57
N ALA A 52 5.04 4.48 -10.06
CA ALA A 52 5.25 3.31 -10.91
C ALA A 52 4.16 3.15 -11.98
N ILE A 53 2.89 3.43 -11.64
CA ILE A 53 1.79 3.42 -12.62
C ILE A 53 1.98 4.53 -13.67
N ILE A 54 2.38 5.72 -13.24
CA ILE A 54 2.60 6.87 -14.14
C ILE A 54 3.81 6.63 -15.05
N ASP A 55 4.85 5.94 -14.58
CA ASP A 55 6.01 5.59 -15.41
C ASP A 55 5.62 4.61 -16.52
N ILE A 56 4.64 3.74 -16.26
CA ILE A 56 4.13 2.75 -17.23
C ILE A 56 3.15 3.38 -18.23
N GLY A 57 2.38 4.39 -17.84
CA GLY A 57 1.37 4.96 -18.73
C GLY A 57 0.51 6.07 -18.13
N ARG A 58 -0.67 6.28 -18.73
CA ARG A 58 -1.58 7.39 -18.39
C ARG A 58 -3.00 6.85 -18.16
N PRO A 59 -3.32 6.39 -16.93
CA PRO A 59 -4.67 5.95 -16.60
C PRO A 59 -5.67 7.11 -16.65
N GLU A 60 -6.96 6.80 -16.79
CA GLU A 60 -8.06 7.76 -16.63
C GLU A 60 -8.15 8.23 -15.18
N MET A 61 -7.95 7.30 -14.24
CA MET A 61 -8.10 7.51 -12.81
C MET A 61 -7.25 6.50 -12.05
N ILE A 62 -6.69 6.93 -10.92
CA ILE A 62 -6.09 6.03 -9.92
C ILE A 62 -6.89 6.23 -8.63
N GLN A 63 -7.42 5.15 -8.09
CA GLN A 63 -8.11 5.10 -6.80
C GLN A 63 -7.33 4.20 -5.84
N LEU A 64 -7.61 4.32 -4.56
CA LEU A 64 -6.99 3.54 -3.50
C LEU A 64 -8.07 2.87 -2.63
N ALA A 65 -7.98 1.54 -2.53
CA ALA A 65 -8.76 0.72 -1.62
C ALA A 65 -7.83 0.11 -0.57
N VAL A 66 -8.19 0.23 0.71
CA VAL A 66 -7.40 -0.34 1.80
C VAL A 66 -8.25 -1.09 2.80
N LEU A 67 -7.72 -2.17 3.36
CA LEU A 67 -8.43 -2.92 4.39
C LEU A 67 -8.50 -2.10 5.69
N VAL A 68 -7.39 -1.50 6.10
CA VAL A 68 -7.31 -0.66 7.31
C VAL A 68 -6.71 0.70 6.99
N ASP A 69 -7.33 1.78 7.48
CA ASP A 69 -6.70 3.09 7.59
C ASP A 69 -6.38 3.36 9.07
N ARG A 70 -5.08 3.50 9.38
CA ARG A 70 -4.60 3.74 10.74
C ARG A 70 -4.22 5.19 11.04
N GLY A 71 -4.45 6.09 10.09
CA GLY A 71 -4.09 7.51 10.22
C GLY A 71 -2.59 7.79 10.11
N HIS A 72 -2.13 8.85 10.77
CA HIS A 72 -0.73 9.32 10.79
C HIS A 72 -0.12 9.60 9.41
N ARG A 73 -0.90 10.21 8.52
CA ARG A 73 -0.45 10.54 7.17
C ARG A 73 0.71 11.52 7.20
N GLU A 74 1.71 11.27 6.36
CA GLU A 74 2.82 12.19 6.11
C GLU A 74 2.75 12.80 4.70
N LEU A 75 1.92 12.20 3.85
CA LEU A 75 1.60 12.68 2.50
C LEU A 75 0.10 12.97 2.39
N PRO A 76 -0.32 13.90 1.51
CA PRO A 76 -1.74 14.24 1.31
C PRO A 76 -2.47 13.17 0.49
N ILE A 77 -2.41 11.92 0.94
CA ILE A 77 -3.00 10.74 0.31
C ILE A 77 -4.14 10.25 1.19
N ARG A 78 -5.28 9.95 0.58
CA ARG A 78 -6.46 9.37 1.22
C ARG A 78 -6.91 8.18 0.38
N ALA A 79 -7.45 7.14 1.03
CA ALA A 79 -8.13 6.05 0.34
C ALA A 79 -9.55 6.44 -0.06
N ASP A 80 -9.96 6.03 -1.25
CA ASP A 80 -11.34 6.13 -1.73
C ASP A 80 -12.23 5.08 -1.06
N TYR A 81 -11.67 3.91 -0.75
CA TYR A 81 -12.35 2.81 -0.09
C TYR A 81 -11.56 2.37 1.13
N VAL A 82 -12.21 2.32 2.28
CA VAL A 82 -11.60 1.90 3.56
C VAL A 82 -12.46 0.81 4.15
N GLY A 83 -11.88 -0.36 4.43
CA GLY A 83 -12.56 -1.42 5.16
C GLY A 83 -12.87 -1.00 6.59
N LYS A 84 -11.85 -0.58 7.34
CA LYS A 84 -12.01 -0.04 8.70
C LYS A 84 -11.02 1.07 9.02
N ASN A 85 -11.52 2.14 9.64
CA ASN A 85 -10.68 3.15 10.27
C ASN A 85 -10.37 2.70 11.70
N ILE A 86 -9.09 2.60 12.03
CA ILE A 86 -8.62 2.19 13.36
C ILE A 86 -7.68 3.27 13.87
N PRO A 87 -8.12 4.17 14.77
CA PRO A 87 -7.23 5.14 15.38
C PRO A 87 -6.15 4.41 16.18
N THR A 88 -4.87 4.68 15.87
CA THR A 88 -3.74 4.11 16.61
C THR A 88 -2.86 5.21 17.21
N SER A 89 -1.99 4.85 18.14
CA SER A 89 -0.79 5.62 18.48
C SER A 89 0.31 5.37 17.42
N LYS A 90 1.44 6.09 17.55
CA LYS A 90 2.64 5.84 16.73
C LYS A 90 3.44 4.60 17.18
N LYS A 91 3.23 4.14 18.43
CA LYS A 91 3.88 2.95 18.99
C LYS A 91 3.14 1.66 18.65
N GLU A 92 1.87 1.79 18.31
CA GLU A 92 1.05 0.66 17.89
C GLU A 92 1.37 0.26 16.45
N VAL A 93 1.17 -1.00 16.12
CA VAL A 93 1.36 -1.59 14.80
C VAL A 93 0.10 -2.37 14.44
N ILE A 94 -0.36 -2.21 13.19
CA ILE A 94 -1.44 -3.04 12.65
C ILE A 94 -0.80 -4.22 11.93
N SER A 95 -1.16 -5.43 12.35
CA SER A 95 -0.75 -6.68 11.70
C SER A 95 -1.97 -7.29 11.01
N VAL A 96 -1.91 -7.40 9.68
CA VAL A 96 -2.92 -8.08 8.87
C VAL A 96 -2.39 -9.46 8.51
N GLN A 97 -3.21 -10.47 8.76
CA GLN A 97 -2.97 -11.86 8.40
C GLN A 97 -4.10 -12.30 7.46
N LEU A 98 -3.73 -12.95 6.36
CA LEU A 98 -4.67 -13.39 5.33
C LEU A 98 -4.62 -14.91 5.18
N GLN A 99 -5.77 -15.55 4.93
CA GLN A 99 -5.89 -17.00 4.79
C GLN A 99 -4.91 -17.58 3.75
N GLU A 100 -4.65 -16.87 2.66
CA GLU A 100 -3.79 -17.32 1.55
C GLU A 100 -2.30 -17.29 1.87
N ILE A 101 -1.88 -16.49 2.86
CA ILE A 101 -0.48 -16.25 3.21
C ILE A 101 -0.16 -16.87 4.58
N ASP A 102 -1.02 -16.61 5.57
CA ASP A 102 -0.82 -16.93 6.99
C ASP A 102 -1.72 -18.08 7.49
N GLY A 103 -2.67 -18.54 6.67
CA GLY A 103 -3.62 -19.60 7.03
C GLY A 103 -4.76 -19.16 7.95
N ILE A 104 -4.92 -17.86 8.18
CA ILE A 104 -6.00 -17.26 8.97
C ILE A 104 -6.31 -15.83 8.49
N ASP A 105 -7.58 -15.43 8.50
CA ASP A 105 -8.01 -14.05 8.31
C ASP A 105 -8.10 -13.33 9.66
N LEU A 106 -7.17 -12.41 9.94
CA LEU A 106 -7.12 -11.68 11.21
C LEU A 106 -6.46 -10.31 11.06
N VAL A 107 -7.00 -9.31 11.78
CA VAL A 107 -6.38 -7.98 11.92
C VAL A 107 -6.14 -7.70 13.39
N ASN A 108 -4.86 -7.58 13.78
CA ASN A 108 -4.42 -7.32 15.15
C ASN A 108 -3.83 -5.91 15.30
N ILE A 109 -3.98 -5.34 16.50
CA ILE A 109 -3.23 -4.17 16.95
C ILE A 109 -2.24 -4.64 18.01
N LEU A 110 -0.96 -4.35 17.80
CA LEU A 110 0.14 -4.68 18.71
C LEU A 110 0.76 -3.37 19.22
N GLU A 111 1.30 -3.34 20.44
CA GLU A 111 2.06 -2.20 20.96
C GLU A 111 3.51 -2.64 21.16
N ASN A 112 4.45 -1.90 20.58
CA ASN A 112 5.88 -2.13 20.84
C ASN A 112 6.28 -1.34 22.10
N ASP A 113 6.80 -2.05 23.11
CA ASP A 113 7.33 -1.47 24.36
C ASP A 113 8.50 -0.48 24.11
#